data_AF-A0A851ICG4-F1
#
_entry.id   AF-A0A851ICG4-F1
#
_cell.length_a   1.000
_cell.length_b   1.000
_cell.length_c   1.000
_cell.angle_alpha   90.00
_cell.angle_beta   90.00
_cell.angle_gamma   90.00
#
_symmetry.space_group_name_H-M   'P 1'
#
loop_
_entity.id
_entity.type
_entity.pdbx_description
1 polymer ?
#
loop_
_entity_poly.entity_id
_entity_poly.type
_entity_poly.pdbx_seq_one_letter_code
_entity_poly.pdbx_strand_id
1 'polypeptide(L)' 'MTTKDMMKWMILILTSIWIQIEVIQIKGHWIFGGNVAFPFLMAILLWWCPRVIKDFKGEIWNTKK' A
#
# COMPACT_ATOMS: atom_id res chain seq x y z
N MET A 1 17.91 3.70 8.21
CA MET A 1 17.18 2.63 7.48
C MET A 1 17.83 1.31 7.84
N THR A 2 17.05 0.36 8.37
CA THR A 2 17.60 -0.96 8.70
C THR A 2 17.40 -1.93 7.53
N THR A 3 18.27 -2.93 7.40
CA THR A 3 18.21 -3.95 6.34
C THR A 3 16.86 -4.66 6.28
N LYS A 4 16.18 -4.80 7.42
CA LYS A 4 14.83 -5.37 7.54
C LYS A 4 13.77 -4.52 6.84
N ASP A 5 13.86 -3.19 6.96
CA ASP A 5 12.92 -2.28 6.30
C ASP A 5 13.09 -2.36 4.77
N MET A 6 14.33 -2.34 4.28
CA MET A 6 14.60 -2.45 2.84
C MET A 6 14.09 -3.76 2.25
N MET A 7 14.31 -4.88 2.95
CA MET A 7 13.84 -6.20 2.51
C MET A 7 12.31 -6.26 2.46
N LYS A 8 11.63 -5.65 3.44
CA LYS A 8 10.16 -5.53 3.46
C LYS A 8 9.64 -4.76 2.24
N TRP A 9 10.25 -3.63 1.90
CA TRP A 9 9.90 -2.85 0.72
C TRP A 9 10.18 -3.60 -0.59
N MET A 10 11.29 -4.32 -0.66
CA MET A 10 11.66 -5.09 -1.85
C MET A 10 10.66 -6.22 -2.13
N ILE A 11 10.24 -6.95 -1.09
CA ILE A 11 9.23 -8.01 -1.19
C ILE A 11 7.87 -7.42 -1.61
N LEU A 12 7.47 -6.29 -1.01
CA LEU A 12 6.23 -5.60 -1.35
C LEU A 12 6.18 -5.18 -2.82
N ILE A 13 7.26 -4.60 -3.35
CA ILE A 13 7.31 -4.17 -4.75
C ILE A 13 7.24 -5.38 -5.70
N LEU A 14 7.98 -6.46 -5.39
CA LEU A 14 8.00 -7.66 -6.23
C LEU A 14 6.62 -8.31 -6.31
N THR A 15 5.96 -8.54 -5.18
CA THR A 15 4.63 -9.18 -5.13
C THR A 15 3.56 -8.31 -5.78
N SER A 16 3.70 -6.98 -5.71
CA SER A 16 2.80 -6.05 -6.39
C SER A 16 2.86 -6.21 -7.91
N ILE A 17 4.06 -6.34 -8.49
CA ILE A 17 4.26 -6.46 -9.94
C ILE A 17 3.77 -7.82 -10.45
N TRP A 18 4.04 -8.90 -9.70
CA TRP A 18 3.59 -10.25 -10.03
C TRP A 18 2.06 -10.32 -10.20
N ILE A 19 1.30 -9.81 -9.23
CA ILE A 19 -0.17 -9.83 -9.29
C ILE A 19 -0.70 -8.96 -10.45
N GLN A 20 -0.02 -7.86 -10.78
CA GLN A 20 -0.45 -6.97 -11.86
C GLN A 20 -0.28 -7.61 -13.23
N ILE A 21 0.83 -8.32 -13.46
CA ILE A 21 1.07 -9.04 -14.72
C ILE A 21 0.03 -10.14 -14.91
N GLU A 22 -0.33 -10.85 -13.84
CA GLU A 22 -1.37 -11.89 -13.86
C GLU A 22 -2.74 -11.29 -14.22
N VAL A 23 -3.13 -10.17 -13.60
CA VAL A 23 -4.39 -9.48 -13.92
C VAL A 23 -4.43 -8.98 -15.38
N ILE A 24 -3.29 -8.51 -15.92
CA ILE A 24 -3.17 -8.07 -17.31
C ILE A 24 -3.35 -9.25 -18.28
N GLN A 25 -2.80 -10.44 -17.98
CA GLN A 25 -3.00 -11.62 -18.82
C GLN A 25 -4.44 -12.14 -18.79
N ILE A 26 -5.06 -12.22 -17.62
CA ILE A 26 -6.40 -12.80 -17.46
C ILE A 26 -7.50 -11.89 -18.04
N LYS A 27 -7.29 -10.57 -18.07
CA LYS A 27 -8.28 -9.58 -18.56
C LYS A 27 -7.86 -8.86 -19.84
N GLY A 28 -7.00 -9.50 -20.65
CA GLY A 28 -6.16 -8.99 -21.73
C GLY A 28 -6.75 -8.16 -22.89
N HIS A 29 -7.75 -7.30 -22.68
CA HIS A 29 -8.19 -6.38 -23.72
C HIS A 29 -8.59 -4.96 -23.30
N TRP A 30 -8.98 -4.67 -22.04
CA TRP A 30 -9.64 -3.36 -21.82
C TRP A 30 -9.64 -2.73 -20.42
N ILE A 31 -8.60 -2.91 -19.59
CA ILE A 31 -8.61 -2.31 -18.24
C ILE A 31 -7.22 -1.77 -17.82
N PHE A 32 -6.61 -0.93 -18.66
CA PHE A 32 -5.27 -0.38 -18.40
C PHE A 32 -5.21 0.73 -17.35
N GLY A 33 -6.32 1.42 -17.04
CA GLY A 33 -6.28 2.61 -16.16
C GLY A 33 -6.78 2.37 -14.74
N GLY A 34 -8.01 1.87 -14.60
CA GLY A 34 -8.71 1.83 -13.31
C GLY A 34 -8.33 0.67 -12.39
N ASN A 35 -8.13 -0.53 -12.93
CA ASN A 35 -7.99 -1.75 -12.11
C ASN A 35 -6.53 -2.10 -11.75
N VAL A 36 -5.55 -1.49 -12.43
CA VAL A 36 -4.12 -1.57 -12.08
C VAL A 36 -3.76 -0.52 -11.03
N ALA A 37 -4.33 0.68 -11.09
CA ALA A 37 -4.11 1.74 -10.10
C ALA A 37 -4.82 1.47 -8.77
N PHE A 38 -5.97 0.78 -8.79
CA PHE A 38 -6.77 0.45 -7.61
C PHE A 38 -6.02 -0.31 -6.50
N PRO A 39 -5.25 -1.38 -6.78
CA PRO A 39 -4.48 -2.08 -5.75
C PRO A 39 -3.36 -1.22 -5.15
N PHE A 40 -2.74 -0.33 -5.92
CA PHE A 40 -1.76 0.63 -5.38
C PHE A 40 -2.41 1.72 -4.52
N LEU A 41 -3.56 2.23 -4.95
CA LEU A 41 -4.33 3.19 -4.17
C LEU A 41 -4.77 2.57 -2.84
N MET A 42 -5.24 1.31 -2.87
CA MET A 42 -5.56 0.55 -1.66
C MET A 42 -4.35 0.31 -0.77
N ALA A 43 -3.18 0.01 -1.33
CA ALA A 43 -1.94 -0.14 -0.55
C ALA A 43 -1.55 1.17 0.14
N ILE A 44 -1.64 2.31 -0.55
CA ILE A 44 -1.37 3.64 0.03
C ILE A 44 -2.42 4.00 1.08
N LEU A 45 -3.70 3.72 0.83
CA LEU A 45 -4.79 3.96 1.77
C LEU A 45 -4.64 3.13 3.05
N LEU A 46 -4.34 1.83 2.91
CA LEU A 46 -4.08 0.92 4.04
C LEU A 46 -2.79 1.26 4.79
N TRP A 47 -1.84 1.94 4.15
CA TRP A 47 -0.66 2.47 4.81
C TRP A 47 -0.94 3.79 5.55
N TRP A 48 -1.75 4.67 4.96
CA TRP A 48 -2.11 5.97 5.52
C TRP A 48 -3.07 5.86 6.70
N CYS A 49 -4.10 5.01 6.60
CA CYS A 49 -5.13 4.83 7.61
C CYS A 49 -4.58 4.52 9.03
N PRO A 50 -3.71 3.51 9.23
CA PRO A 50 -3.14 3.24 10.55
C PRO A 50 -2.14 4.30 11.01
N ARG A 51 -1.48 5.02 10.10
CA ARG A 51 -0.60 6.15 10.45
C ARG A 51 -1.42 7.30 11.04
N VAL A 52 -2.51 7.67 10.35
CA VAL A 52 -3.43 8.71 10.79
C VAL A 52 -4.10 8.35 12.12
N ILE A 53 -4.55 7.10 12.28
CA ILE A 53 -5.12 6.64 13.57
C ILE A 53 -4.10 6.76 14.71
N LYS A 54 -2.82 6.46 14.44
CA LYS A 54 -1.75 6.62 15.43
C LYS A 54 -1.48 8.08 15.78
N ASP A 55 -1.49 8.97 14.80
CA ASP A 55 -1.33 10.42 15.03
C ASP A 55 -2.50 10.97 15.85
N PHE A 56 -3.75 10.64 15.50
CA PHE A 56 -4.92 11.05 16.29
C PHE A 56 -4.88 10.52 17.73
N LYS A 57 -4.50 9.25 17.92
CA LYS A 57 -4.35 8.71 19.27
C LYS A 57 -3.22 9.41 20.06
N GLY A 58 -2.16 9.82 19.37
CA GLY A 58 -1.07 10.62 19.94
C GLY A 58 -1.52 12.02 20.36
N GLU A 59 -2.27 12.72 19.51
CA GLU A 59 -2.84 14.03 19.82
C GLU A 59 -3.82 13.96 21.00
N ILE A 60 -4.72 12.98 21.01
CA ILE A 60 -5.66 12.77 22.13
C ILE A 60 -4.90 12.55 23.44
N TRP A 61 -3.79 11.81 23.42
CA TRP A 61 -2.99 11.55 24.62
C TRP A 61 -2.22 12.80 25.08
N ASN A 62 -1.75 13.63 24.14
CA ASN A 62 -1.07 14.90 24.44
C ASN A 62 -2.02 15.92 25.09
N THR A 63 -3.25 16.01 24.61
CA THR A 63 -4.28 16.91 25.20
C THR A 63 -4.78 16.52 26.59
N LYS A 64 -4.51 15.28 27.04
CA LYS A 64 -4.83 14.82 28.41
C LYS A 64 -3.69 15.02 29.43
N LYS A 65 -2.51 15.49 29.01
CA LYS A 65 -1.36 15.75 29.87
C LYS A 65 -1.31 17.21 30.29
#